data_AF-A0A4E0QDC1-F1
#
_entry.id   AF-A0A4E0QDC1-F1
#
_cell.length_a   1.000
_cell.length_b   1.000
_cell.length_c   1.000
_cell.angle_alpha   90.00
_cell.angle_beta   90.00
_cell.angle_gamma   90.00
#
_symmetry.space_group_name_H-M   'P 1'
#
loop_
_entity.id
_entity.type
_entity.pdbx_description
1 polymer ?
#
loop_
_entity_poly.entity_id
_entity_poly.type
_entity_poly.pdbx_seq_one_letter_code
_entity_poly.pdbx_strand_id
1 'polypeptide(L)'
;MDITSSLFAILYTFSSSLLYPVVIILLLLVLFSLILIGEFLSEYAKRSRDVSNLENCCLEARNKLTDKSLGTAAEALRSISQNFMVTNFAMEAAAHLEKNMIPAIEWLSQEYEIRMAKRLEQTRIVATIAPMLGLMGTLIPLGPALIGLSEGDIVQLANNLMIAFATTVVGLFAGTIGYVLTQVRKRWYWQDMADINYILDTLEVGE
;
A
#
# COMPACT_ATOMS: atom_id res chain seq x y z
N MET A 1 29.83 -29.85 -30.95
CA MET A 1 28.87 -28.88 -30.36
C MET A 1 29.37 -28.60 -28.96
N ASP A 2 29.97 -27.43 -28.76
CA ASP A 2 30.63 -27.07 -27.50
C ASP A 2 29.57 -26.88 -26.41
N ILE A 3 29.79 -27.49 -25.23
CA ILE A 3 28.85 -27.45 -24.08
C ILE A 3 28.43 -26.01 -23.74
N THR A 4 29.32 -25.04 -23.94
CA THR A 4 29.08 -23.61 -23.77
C THR A 4 28.00 -23.08 -24.72
N SER A 5 28.02 -23.47 -26.00
CA SER A 5 27.05 -23.03 -27.01
C SER A 5 25.62 -23.50 -26.69
N SER A 6 25.46 -24.74 -26.23
CA SER A 6 24.18 -25.29 -25.79
C SER A 6 23.64 -24.55 -24.55
N LEU A 7 24.52 -24.18 -23.62
CA LEU A 7 24.14 -23.49 -22.38
C LEU A 7 23.66 -22.06 -22.67
N PHE A 8 24.34 -21.33 -23.57
CA PHE A 8 23.90 -20.02 -24.04
C PHE A 8 22.57 -20.08 -24.79
N ALA A 9 22.34 -21.10 -25.63
CA ALA A 9 21.07 -21.26 -26.34
C ALA A 9 19.89 -21.51 -25.40
N ILE A 10 20.09 -22.29 -24.33
CA ILE A 10 19.08 -22.52 -23.29
C ILE A 10 18.78 -21.21 -22.54
N LEU A 11 19.81 -20.47 -22.12
CA LEU A 11 19.65 -19.18 -21.44
C LEU A 11 18.91 -18.15 -22.31
N TYR A 12 19.28 -18.06 -23.59
CA TYR A 12 18.63 -17.17 -24.55
C TYR A 12 17.15 -17.53 -24.75
N THR A 13 16.85 -18.81 -24.94
CA THR A 13 15.47 -19.30 -25.12
C THR A 13 14.63 -19.02 -23.89
N PHE A 14 15.20 -19.25 -22.71
CA PHE A 14 14.54 -18.99 -21.44
C PHE A 14 14.27 -17.49 -21.24
N SER A 15 15.28 -16.65 -21.45
CA SER A 15 15.16 -15.19 -21.32
C SER A 15 14.13 -14.62 -22.31
N SER A 16 14.18 -15.03 -23.58
CA SER A 16 13.25 -14.58 -24.62
C SER A 16 11.81 -15.02 -24.33
N SER A 17 11.62 -16.22 -23.78
CA SER A 17 10.29 -16.71 -23.35
C SER A 17 9.74 -15.90 -22.17
N LEU A 18 10.61 -15.29 -21.37
CA LEU A 18 10.23 -14.48 -20.21
C LEU A 18 9.77 -13.06 -20.60
N LEU A 19 10.00 -12.61 -21.83
CA LEU A 19 9.60 -11.28 -22.29
C LEU A 19 8.09 -11.05 -22.15
N TYR A 20 7.29 -11.92 -22.74
CA TYR A 20 5.84 -11.82 -22.71
C TYR A 20 5.25 -11.84 -21.29
N PRO A 21 5.60 -12.79 -20.40
CA PRO A 21 5.07 -12.78 -19.04
C PRO A 21 5.51 -11.53 -18.25
N VAL A 22 6.75 -11.04 -18.45
CA VAL A 22 7.22 -9.80 -17.81
C VAL A 22 6.38 -8.60 -18.26
N VAL A 23 6.15 -8.45 -19.57
CA VAL A 23 5.34 -7.35 -20.12
C VAL A 23 3.89 -7.43 -19.63
N ILE A 24 3.30 -8.62 -19.56
CA ILE A 24 1.93 -8.82 -19.06
C ILE A 24 1.84 -8.41 -17.58
N ILE A 25 2.76 -8.87 -16.74
CA ILE A 25 2.78 -8.51 -15.30
C ILE A 25 3.00 -7.00 -15.14
N LEU A 26 3.88 -6.40 -15.94
CA LEU A 26 4.11 -4.96 -15.95
C LEU A 26 2.82 -4.19 -16.24
N LEU A 27 2.09 -4.57 -17.29
CA LEU A 27 0.82 -3.94 -17.65
C LEU A 27 -0.23 -4.10 -16.54
N LEU A 28 -0.30 -5.25 -15.89
CA LEU A 28 -1.17 -5.47 -14.73
C LEU A 28 -0.79 -4.57 -13.54
N LEU A 29 0.50 -4.42 -13.25
CA LEU A 29 0.97 -3.52 -12.18
C LEU A 29 0.68 -2.05 -12.50
N VAL A 30 0.74 -1.65 -13.77
CA VAL A 30 0.38 -0.29 -14.19
C VAL A 30 -1.09 -0.03 -13.96
N LEU A 31 -1.96 -0.96 -14.40
CA LEU A 31 -3.40 -0.86 -14.14
C LEU A 31 -3.68 -0.81 -12.63
N PHE A 32 -3.02 -1.66 -11.86
CA PHE A 32 -3.13 -1.67 -10.40
C PHE A 32 -2.65 -0.35 -9.77
N SER A 33 -1.57 0.26 -10.28
CA SER A 33 -1.10 1.57 -9.82
C SER A 33 -2.12 2.69 -10.05
N LEU A 34 -2.87 2.64 -11.17
CA LEU A 34 -3.95 3.58 -11.44
C LEU A 34 -5.15 3.39 -10.50
N ILE A 35 -5.49 2.13 -10.19
CA ILE A 35 -6.53 1.82 -9.19
C ILE A 35 -6.14 2.36 -7.82
N LEU A 36 -4.88 2.15 -7.40
CA LEU A 36 -4.36 2.67 -6.13
C LEU A 36 -4.41 4.20 -6.05
N ILE A 37 -4.16 4.91 -7.15
CA ILE A 37 -4.36 6.36 -7.24
C ILE A 37 -5.83 6.70 -6.98
N GLY A 38 -6.76 6.02 -7.64
CA GLY A 38 -8.20 6.25 -7.46
C GLY A 38 -8.66 6.04 -6.02
N GLU A 39 -8.22 4.95 -5.39
CA GLU A 39 -8.48 4.69 -3.97
C GLU A 39 -7.91 5.79 -3.08
N PHE A 40 -6.67 6.22 -3.35
CA PHE A 40 -6.01 7.27 -2.61
C PHE A 40 -6.73 8.63 -2.74
N LEU A 41 -7.21 9.00 -3.92
CA LEU A 41 -7.99 10.21 -4.13
C LEU A 41 -9.33 10.17 -3.36
N SER A 42 -10.00 9.01 -3.35
CA SER A 42 -11.22 8.80 -2.57
C SER A 42 -10.95 8.91 -1.06
N GLU A 43 -9.85 8.33 -0.59
CA GLU A 43 -9.40 8.42 0.80
C GLU A 43 -9.02 9.86 1.17
N TYR A 44 -8.32 10.58 0.30
CA TYR A 44 -7.94 11.98 0.48
C TYR A 44 -9.16 12.90 0.58
N ALA A 45 -10.12 12.75 -0.34
CA ALA A 45 -11.30 13.62 -0.41
C ALA A 45 -12.23 13.44 0.80
N LYS A 46 -12.28 12.25 1.37
CA LYS A 46 -13.10 11.94 2.56
C LYS A 46 -12.37 12.23 3.88
N ARG A 47 -11.11 12.69 3.83
CA ARG A 47 -10.31 12.90 5.04
C ARG A 47 -10.61 14.26 5.66
N SER A 48 -11.45 14.26 6.70
CA SER A 48 -11.59 15.37 7.65
C SER A 48 -11.06 14.93 9.01
N ARG A 49 -9.86 15.41 9.36
CA ARG A 49 -9.27 15.20 10.70
C ARG A 49 -9.65 16.36 11.59
N ASP A 50 -10.40 16.10 12.65
CA ASP A 50 -10.87 17.13 13.59
C ASP A 50 -10.27 16.88 14.98
N VAL A 51 -9.00 17.22 15.15
CA VAL A 51 -8.24 16.92 16.39
C VAL A 51 -8.93 17.51 17.63
N SER A 52 -9.59 18.66 17.50
CA SER A 52 -10.30 19.31 18.61
C SER A 52 -11.54 18.53 19.05
N ASN A 53 -12.26 17.91 18.12
CA ASN A 53 -13.41 17.06 18.44
C ASN A 53 -12.95 15.78 19.17
N LEU A 54 -11.86 15.14 18.70
CA LEU A 54 -11.26 13.97 19.34
C LEU A 54 -10.90 14.25 20.81
N GLU A 55 -10.18 15.34 21.07
CA GLU A 55 -9.74 15.71 22.42
C GLU A 55 -10.94 15.94 23.36
N ASN A 56 -11.98 16.65 22.90
CA ASN A 56 -13.18 16.89 23.69
C ASN A 56 -13.95 15.59 24.01
N CYS A 57 -14.13 14.70 23.02
CA CYS A 57 -14.80 13.42 23.23
C CYS A 57 -14.00 12.49 24.15
N CYS A 58 -12.67 12.45 24.04
CA CYS A 58 -11.80 11.68 24.92
C CYS A 58 -11.81 12.22 26.36
N LEU A 59 -11.81 13.54 26.55
CA LEU A 59 -11.95 14.15 27.87
C LEU A 59 -13.32 13.83 28.50
N GLU A 60 -14.39 13.88 27.71
CA GLU A 60 -15.73 13.53 28.16
C GLU A 60 -15.86 12.04 28.51
N ALA A 61 -15.29 11.16 27.69
CA ALA A 61 -15.21 9.72 27.97
C ALA A 61 -14.43 9.45 29.26
N ARG A 62 -13.27 10.08 29.45
CA ARG A 62 -12.46 9.95 30.67
C ARG A 62 -13.23 10.37 31.92
N ASN A 63 -13.86 11.55 31.90
CA ASN A 63 -14.61 12.04 33.05
C ASN A 63 -15.77 11.10 33.41
N LYS A 64 -16.44 10.53 32.41
CA LYS A 64 -17.57 9.60 32.61
C LYS A 64 -17.14 8.19 33.06
N LEU A 65 -15.93 7.75 32.69
CA LEU A 65 -15.30 6.54 33.21
C LEU A 65 -14.99 6.66 34.70
N THR A 66 -14.50 7.83 35.14
CA THR A 66 -14.28 8.13 36.56
C THR A 66 -15.58 8.07 37.38
N ASP A 67 -16.71 8.47 36.79
CA ASP A 67 -18.05 8.38 37.40
C ASP A 67 -18.71 6.97 37.28
N LYS A 68 -17.97 5.94 36.83
CA LYS A 68 -18.45 4.54 36.63
C LYS A 68 -19.65 4.38 35.69
N SER A 69 -19.86 5.34 34.79
CA SER A 69 -20.97 5.34 33.83
C SER A 69 -20.53 4.80 32.47
N LEU A 70 -20.31 3.48 32.37
CA LEU A 70 -19.77 2.82 31.18
C LEU A 70 -20.60 3.05 29.89
N GLY A 71 -21.93 3.15 30.02
CA GLY A 71 -22.82 3.40 28.88
C GLY A 71 -22.65 4.79 28.25
N THR A 72 -22.51 5.82 29.07
CA THR A 72 -22.33 7.21 28.59
C THR A 72 -20.89 7.49 28.14
N ALA A 73 -19.90 6.72 28.63
CA ALA A 73 -18.55 6.71 28.08
C ALA A 73 -18.50 6.06 26.69
N ALA A 74 -19.25 4.98 26.47
CA ALA A 74 -19.39 4.35 25.14
C ALA A 74 -20.09 5.27 24.12
N GLU A 75 -21.08 6.06 24.55
CA GLU A 75 -21.71 7.08 23.70
C GLU A 75 -20.74 8.21 23.32
N ALA A 76 -19.89 8.66 24.25
CA ALA A 76 -18.86 9.66 23.97
C ALA A 76 -17.84 9.15 22.93
N LEU A 77 -17.43 7.87 23.01
CA LEU A 77 -16.60 7.24 21.99
C LEU A 77 -17.30 7.10 20.63
N ARG A 78 -18.60 6.77 20.61
CA ARG A 78 -19.40 6.71 19.36
C ARG A 78 -19.56 8.09 18.70
N SER A 79 -19.47 9.17 19.47
CA SER A 79 -19.56 10.54 18.95
C SER A 79 -18.27 11.04 18.28
N ILE A 80 -17.18 10.26 18.35
CA ILE A 80 -15.90 10.60 17.72
C ILE A 80 -16.08 10.65 16.20
N SER A 81 -16.10 11.87 15.65
CA SER A 81 -16.13 12.13 14.22
C SER A 81 -14.70 12.34 13.71
N GLN A 82 -14.04 11.27 13.27
CA GLN A 82 -12.69 11.34 12.68
C GLN A 82 -12.65 10.67 11.31
N ASN A 83 -11.44 10.31 10.87
CA ASN A 83 -11.25 9.44 9.71
C ASN A 83 -12.05 8.15 9.87
N PHE A 84 -12.49 7.60 8.74
CA PHE A 84 -13.28 6.36 8.68
C PHE A 84 -12.68 5.21 9.51
N MET A 85 -11.34 5.10 9.52
CA MET A 85 -10.64 4.04 10.25
C MET A 85 -10.71 4.24 11.78
N VAL A 86 -10.49 5.45 12.27
CA VAL A 86 -10.55 5.80 13.71
C VAL A 86 -11.99 5.74 14.21
N THR A 87 -12.96 6.18 13.40
CA THR A 87 -14.39 6.11 13.74
C THR A 87 -14.87 4.66 13.89
N ASN A 88 -14.48 3.77 12.97
CA ASN A 88 -14.80 2.36 13.08
C ASN A 88 -14.15 1.72 14.31
N PHE A 89 -12.88 2.05 14.59
CA PHE A 89 -12.20 1.60 15.81
C PHE A 89 -12.94 2.09 17.06
N ALA A 90 -13.31 3.37 17.14
CA ALA A 90 -14.02 3.95 18.28
C ALA A 90 -15.40 3.30 18.49
N MET A 91 -16.11 2.99 17.41
CA MET A 91 -17.41 2.30 17.46
C MET A 91 -17.28 0.85 17.95
N GLU A 92 -16.28 0.12 17.48
CA GLU A 92 -15.99 -1.26 17.92
C GLU A 92 -15.46 -1.27 19.37
N ALA A 93 -14.56 -0.35 19.73
CA ALA A 93 -14.05 -0.17 21.08
C ALA A 93 -15.17 0.16 22.08
N ALA A 94 -16.12 1.03 21.71
CA ALA A 94 -17.29 1.34 22.53
C ALA A 94 -18.14 0.10 22.84
N ALA A 95 -18.33 -0.80 21.85
CA ALA A 95 -19.09 -2.04 22.05
C ALA A 95 -18.36 -3.05 22.97
N HIS A 96 -17.03 -3.03 22.98
CA HIS A 96 -16.23 -3.84 23.90
C HIS A 96 -16.12 -3.24 25.30
N LEU A 97 -16.15 -1.90 25.40
CA LEU A 97 -16.19 -1.17 26.66
C LEU A 97 -17.49 -1.42 27.45
N GLU A 98 -18.65 -1.46 26.76
CA GLU A 98 -19.94 -1.82 27.39
C GLU A 98 -19.91 -3.22 28.03
N LYS A 99 -19.03 -4.12 27.56
CA LYS A 99 -18.85 -5.49 28.07
C LYS A 99 -17.73 -5.61 29.12
N ASN A 100 -17.10 -4.49 29.49
CA ASN A 100 -15.98 -4.41 30.43
C ASN A 100 -14.76 -5.28 30.02
N MET A 101 -14.54 -5.44 28.71
CA MET A 101 -13.47 -6.27 28.14
C MET A 101 -12.31 -5.38 27.64
N ILE A 102 -11.65 -4.67 28.55
CA ILE A 102 -10.51 -3.78 28.22
C ILE A 102 -9.40 -4.51 27.43
N PRO A 103 -9.00 -5.76 27.76
CA PRO A 103 -8.00 -6.50 26.97
C PRO A 103 -8.42 -6.74 25.50
N ALA A 104 -9.72 -6.76 25.20
CA ALA A 104 -10.19 -6.91 23.82
C ALA A 104 -10.00 -5.63 22.99
N ILE A 105 -9.96 -4.45 23.64
CA ILE A 105 -9.75 -3.16 22.97
C ILE A 105 -8.27 -2.99 22.59
N GLU A 106 -7.35 -3.43 23.46
CA GLU A 106 -5.92 -3.47 23.15
C GLU A 106 -5.64 -4.41 21.96
N TRP A 107 -6.19 -5.62 21.98
CA TRP A 107 -6.10 -6.55 20.86
C TRP A 107 -6.69 -5.98 19.56
N LEU A 108 -7.81 -5.25 19.66
CA LEU A 108 -8.42 -4.57 18.51
C LEU A 108 -7.47 -3.52 17.91
N SER A 109 -6.79 -2.73 18.75
CA SER A 109 -5.80 -1.73 18.29
C SER A 109 -4.69 -2.38 17.45
N GLN A 110 -4.15 -3.50 17.94
CA GLN A 110 -3.13 -4.29 17.23
C GLN A 110 -3.62 -4.80 15.87
N GLU A 111 -4.87 -5.27 15.79
CA GLU A 111 -5.48 -5.71 14.54
C GLU A 111 -5.61 -4.56 13.52
N TYR A 112 -5.94 -3.34 13.97
CA TYR A 112 -5.94 -2.16 13.10
C TYR A 112 -4.52 -1.80 12.63
N GLU A 113 -3.50 -1.89 13.49
CA GLU A 113 -2.10 -1.68 13.10
C GLU A 113 -1.66 -2.65 12.00
N ILE A 114 -1.97 -3.95 12.15
CA ILE A 114 -1.67 -4.99 11.17
C ILE A 114 -2.37 -4.68 9.82
N ARG A 115 -3.64 -4.25 9.86
CA ARG A 115 -4.38 -3.87 8.64
C ARG A 115 -3.76 -2.68 7.93
N MET A 116 -3.34 -1.64 8.66
CA MET A 116 -2.65 -0.48 8.10
C MET A 116 -1.31 -0.89 7.47
N ALA A 117 -0.53 -1.73 8.16
CA ALA A 117 0.74 -2.24 7.66
C ALA A 117 0.57 -3.03 6.35
N LYS A 118 -0.43 -3.93 6.28
CA LYS A 118 -0.74 -4.73 5.08
C LYS A 118 -1.12 -3.86 3.88
N ARG A 119 -1.86 -2.76 4.10
CA ARG A 119 -2.19 -1.79 3.03
C ARG A 119 -0.96 -1.05 2.51
N LEU A 120 -0.01 -0.71 3.38
CA LEU A 120 1.27 -0.09 2.98
C LEU A 120 2.19 -1.06 2.23
N GLU A 121 2.13 -2.35 2.57
CA GLU A 121 2.92 -3.37 1.90
C GLU A 121 2.57 -3.47 0.41
N GLN A 122 1.28 -3.46 0.07
CA GLN A 122 0.84 -3.55 -1.32
C GLN A 122 1.39 -2.40 -2.18
N THR A 123 1.32 -1.15 -1.70
CA THR A 123 1.87 0.01 -2.43
C THR A 123 3.39 -0.04 -2.53
N ARG A 124 4.07 -0.56 -1.50
CA ARG A 124 5.53 -0.74 -1.47
C ARG A 124 6.01 -1.79 -2.47
N ILE A 125 5.27 -2.91 -2.58
CA ILE A 125 5.54 -3.96 -3.56
C ILE A 125 5.49 -3.38 -4.98
N VAL A 126 4.44 -2.62 -5.31
CA VAL A 126 4.33 -1.95 -6.62
C VAL A 126 5.48 -0.98 -6.86
N ALA A 127 5.82 -0.16 -5.85
CA ALA A 127 6.91 0.80 -5.93
C ALA A 127 8.27 0.16 -6.28
N THR A 128 8.47 -1.08 -5.85
CA THR A 128 9.75 -1.78 -5.93
C THR A 128 9.81 -2.71 -7.15
N ILE A 129 8.75 -3.48 -7.39
CA ILE A 129 8.71 -4.50 -8.45
C ILE A 129 8.48 -3.88 -9.83
N ALA A 130 7.68 -2.81 -9.95
CA ALA A 130 7.37 -2.23 -11.26
C ALA A 130 8.61 -1.68 -11.99
N PRO A 131 9.53 -0.93 -11.34
CA PRO A 131 10.79 -0.53 -11.97
C PRO A 131 11.69 -1.71 -12.35
N MET A 132 11.74 -2.76 -11.51
CA MET A 132 12.54 -3.95 -11.80
C MET A 132 12.05 -4.69 -13.04
N LEU A 133 10.72 -4.86 -13.18
CA LEU A 133 10.13 -5.46 -14.38
C LEU A 133 10.33 -4.59 -15.62
N GLY A 134 10.27 -3.26 -15.48
CA GLY A 134 10.59 -2.33 -16.57
C GLY A 134 12.06 -2.43 -17.02
N LEU A 135 12.99 -2.63 -16.08
CA LEU A 135 14.40 -2.87 -16.37
C LEU A 135 14.60 -4.22 -17.06
N MET A 136 13.97 -5.30 -16.58
CA MET A 136 13.98 -6.60 -17.26
C MET A 136 13.42 -6.51 -18.69
N GLY A 137 12.37 -5.70 -18.88
CA GLY A 137 11.78 -5.39 -20.18
C GLY A 137 12.76 -4.75 -21.17
N THR A 138 13.85 -4.12 -20.71
CA THR A 138 14.92 -3.62 -21.58
C THR A 138 15.98 -4.65 -21.90
N LEU A 139 16.37 -5.45 -20.91
CA LEU A 139 17.51 -6.36 -21.02
C LEU A 139 17.18 -7.58 -21.88
N ILE A 140 15.92 -8.04 -21.86
CA ILE A 140 15.48 -9.21 -22.63
C ILE A 140 15.49 -8.94 -24.16
N PRO A 141 14.86 -7.87 -24.70
CA PRO A 141 14.85 -7.61 -26.14
C PRO A 141 16.19 -7.11 -26.69
N LEU A 142 17.14 -6.71 -25.82
CA LEU A 142 18.48 -6.27 -26.22
C LEU A 142 19.28 -7.39 -26.90
N GLY A 143 19.09 -8.65 -26.49
CA GLY A 143 19.72 -9.81 -27.15
C GLY A 143 19.30 -9.96 -28.62
N PRO A 144 18.00 -10.14 -28.91
CA PRO A 144 17.47 -10.16 -30.28
C PRO A 144 17.82 -8.90 -31.09
N ALA A 145 17.83 -7.72 -30.46
CA ALA A 145 18.18 -6.46 -31.11
C ALA A 145 19.63 -6.44 -31.64
N LEU A 146 20.61 -6.91 -30.84
CA LEU A 146 22.01 -6.96 -31.25
C LEU A 146 22.26 -8.02 -32.33
N ILE A 147 21.51 -9.13 -32.31
CA ILE A 147 21.56 -10.14 -33.37
C ILE A 147 21.03 -9.55 -34.68
N GLY A 148 19.86 -8.90 -34.66
CA GLY A 148 19.28 -8.25 -35.85
C GLY A 148 20.21 -7.18 -36.44
N LEU A 149 20.93 -6.43 -35.59
CA LEU A 149 21.96 -5.49 -36.05
C LEU A 149 23.11 -6.19 -36.80
N SER A 150 23.56 -7.34 -36.31
CA SER A 150 24.63 -8.11 -36.99
C SER A 150 24.20 -8.67 -38.35
N GLU A 151 22.89 -8.86 -38.54
CA GLU A 151 22.28 -9.34 -39.78
C GLU A 151 21.88 -8.18 -40.74
N GLY A 152 22.01 -6.92 -40.30
CA GLY A 152 21.63 -5.74 -41.07
C GLY A 152 20.14 -5.40 -41.04
N ASP A 153 19.33 -6.06 -40.19
CA ASP A 153 17.91 -5.79 -40.02
C ASP A 153 17.67 -4.65 -39.02
N ILE A 154 17.66 -3.42 -39.56
CA ILE A 154 17.41 -2.19 -38.78
C ILE A 154 15.95 -2.13 -38.30
N VAL A 155 15.01 -2.77 -38.98
CA VAL A 155 13.59 -2.74 -38.62
C VAL A 155 13.35 -3.57 -37.35
N GLN A 156 13.91 -4.78 -37.30
CA GLN A 156 13.86 -5.63 -36.12
C GLN A 156 14.55 -4.98 -34.92
N LEU A 157 15.71 -4.35 -35.13
CA LEU A 157 16.41 -3.56 -34.12
C LEU A 157 15.51 -2.45 -33.55
N ALA A 158 14.90 -1.65 -34.41
CA ALA A 158 14.06 -0.53 -34.00
C ALA A 158 12.84 -0.97 -33.19
N ASN A 159 12.16 -2.05 -33.60
CA ASN A 159 10.99 -2.58 -32.90
C ASN A 159 11.35 -3.09 -31.49
N ASN A 160 12.44 -3.85 -31.36
CA ASN A 160 12.90 -4.36 -30.06
C ASN A 160 13.31 -3.22 -29.11
N LEU A 161 13.95 -2.17 -29.62
CA LEU A 161 14.30 -0.99 -28.84
C LEU A 161 13.07 -0.18 -28.41
N MET A 162 12.05 -0.03 -29.27
CA MET A 162 10.80 0.64 -28.87
C MET A 162 10.13 -0.09 -27.70
N ILE A 163 10.05 -1.41 -27.75
CA ILE A 163 9.50 -2.22 -26.65
C ILE A 163 10.34 -2.03 -25.38
N ALA A 164 11.67 -2.12 -25.50
CA ALA A 164 12.60 -1.90 -24.39
C ALA A 164 12.35 -0.55 -23.70
N PHE A 165 12.39 0.55 -24.44
CA PHE A 165 12.21 1.89 -23.86
C PHE A 165 10.82 2.10 -23.28
N ALA A 166 9.77 1.64 -23.97
CA ALA A 166 8.40 1.76 -23.49
C ALA A 166 8.22 1.05 -22.13
N THR A 167 8.75 -0.18 -21.99
CA THR A 167 8.64 -0.93 -20.74
C THR A 167 9.36 -0.26 -19.57
N THR A 168 10.49 0.42 -19.79
CA THR A 168 11.18 1.19 -18.73
C THR A 168 10.38 2.39 -18.29
N VAL A 169 9.91 3.19 -19.25
CA VAL A 169 9.16 4.42 -18.97
C VAL A 169 7.91 4.07 -18.16
N VAL A 170 7.18 3.05 -18.59
CA VAL A 170 5.98 2.56 -17.93
C VAL A 170 6.28 1.96 -16.55
N GLY A 171 7.35 1.17 -16.41
CA GLY A 171 7.75 0.58 -15.13
C GLY A 171 8.19 1.61 -14.08
N LEU A 172 8.98 2.61 -14.49
CA LEU A 172 9.37 3.74 -13.65
C LEU A 172 8.17 4.59 -13.24
N PHE A 173 7.24 4.82 -14.17
CA PHE A 173 6.01 5.56 -13.88
C PHE A 173 5.17 4.87 -12.80
N ALA A 174 4.87 3.58 -12.97
CA ALA A 174 4.11 2.80 -11.97
C ALA A 174 4.85 2.70 -10.62
N GLY A 175 6.18 2.54 -10.64
CA GLY A 175 6.99 2.51 -9.43
C GLY A 175 7.00 3.84 -8.68
N THR A 176 7.11 4.95 -9.41
CA THR A 176 7.07 6.31 -8.84
C THR A 176 5.74 6.58 -8.17
N ILE A 177 4.63 6.21 -8.81
CA ILE A 177 3.29 6.28 -8.22
C ILE A 177 3.23 5.48 -6.93
N GLY A 178 3.64 4.20 -6.96
CA GLY A 178 3.63 3.34 -5.78
C GLY A 178 4.45 3.93 -4.63
N TYR A 179 5.60 4.53 -4.93
CA TYR A 179 6.47 5.17 -3.94
C TYR A 179 5.80 6.38 -3.30
N VAL A 180 5.27 7.31 -4.09
CA VAL A 180 4.60 8.52 -3.60
C VAL A 180 3.39 8.14 -2.74
N LEU A 181 2.55 7.20 -3.20
CA LEU A 181 1.40 6.72 -2.43
C LEU A 181 1.82 6.08 -1.10
N THR A 182 2.87 5.27 -1.11
CA THR A 182 3.41 4.66 0.12
C THR A 182 3.85 5.72 1.13
N GLN A 183 4.54 6.77 0.67
CA GLN A 183 5.02 7.83 1.57
C GLN A 183 3.87 8.63 2.18
N VAL A 184 2.86 8.98 1.38
CA VAL A 184 1.72 9.75 1.89
C VAL A 184 0.86 8.92 2.84
N ARG A 185 0.51 7.67 2.46
CA ARG A 185 -0.26 6.76 3.32
C ARG A 185 0.47 6.46 4.62
N LYS A 186 1.79 6.27 4.59
CA LYS A 186 2.60 6.04 5.80
C LYS A 186 2.43 7.18 6.81
N ARG A 187 2.46 8.43 6.35
CA ARG A 187 2.25 9.59 7.23
C ARG A 187 0.83 9.62 7.80
N TRP A 188 -0.17 9.23 7.03
CA TRP A 188 -1.57 9.23 7.48
C TRP A 188 -1.84 8.14 8.49
N TYR A 189 -1.43 6.89 8.21
CA TYR A 189 -1.61 5.78 9.13
C TYR A 189 -0.84 5.97 10.43
N TRP A 190 0.29 6.67 10.41
CA TRP A 190 0.99 7.03 11.64
C TRP A 190 0.19 8.03 12.50
N GLN A 191 -0.50 8.99 11.87
CA GLN A 191 -1.41 9.89 12.58
C GLN A 191 -2.62 9.14 13.12
N ASP A 192 -3.25 8.29 12.30
CA ASP A 192 -4.44 7.54 12.68
C ASP A 192 -4.14 6.56 13.83
N MET A 193 -2.95 5.93 13.83
CA MET A 193 -2.50 5.08 14.93
C MET A 193 -2.22 5.89 16.21
N ALA A 194 -1.67 7.10 16.09
CA ALA A 194 -1.49 7.98 17.25
C ALA A 194 -2.84 8.39 17.87
N ASP A 195 -3.84 8.70 17.02
CA ASP A 195 -5.19 9.03 17.47
C ASP A 195 -5.87 7.80 18.13
N ILE A 196 -5.65 6.57 17.63
CA ILE A 196 -6.12 5.30 18.25
C ILE A 196 -5.44 5.04 19.61
N ASN A 197 -4.12 5.20 19.69
CA ASN A 197 -3.38 5.01 20.93
C ASN A 197 -3.83 6.01 22.00
N TYR A 198 -4.11 7.25 21.60
CA TYR A 198 -4.67 8.24 22.52
C TYR A 198 -6.02 7.80 23.10
N ILE A 199 -6.89 7.20 22.27
CA ILE A 199 -8.16 6.62 22.76
C ILE A 199 -7.88 5.47 23.73
N LEU A 200 -6.96 4.56 23.41
CA LEU A 200 -6.60 3.43 24.26
C LEU A 200 -6.07 3.89 25.63
N ASP A 201 -5.12 4.82 25.64
CA ASP A 201 -4.55 5.40 26.86
C ASP A 201 -5.65 6.05 27.74
N THR A 202 -6.64 6.72 27.12
CA THR A 202 -7.74 7.33 27.88
C THR A 202 -8.67 6.30 28.53
N LEU A 203 -8.73 5.08 28.00
CA LEU A 203 -9.55 3.99 28.53
C LEU A 203 -8.82 3.22 29.65
N GLU A 204 -7.51 3.05 29.54
CA GLU A 204 -6.68 2.37 30.56
C GLU A 204 -6.53 3.20 31.84
N VAL A 205 -6.46 4.54 31.73
CA VAL A 205 -6.35 5.45 32.89
C VAL A 205 -7.66 5.52 33.70
N GLY A 206 -8.76 4.94 33.19
CA GLY A 206 -10.05 4.87 33.88
C GLY A 206 -10.19 3.74 34.92
N GLU A 207 -9.18 2.88 35.08
CA GLU A 207 -9.08 1.90 36.18
C GLU A 207 -8.63 2.54 37.51
#